data_AF-A0A285L3D4-F1
#
_entry.id   AF-A0A285L3D4-F1
#
_cell.length_a   1.000
_cell.length_b   1.000
_cell.length_c   1.000
_cell.angle_alpha   90.00
_cell.angle_beta   90.00
_cell.angle_gamma   90.00
#
_symmetry.space_group_name_H-M   'P 1'
#
loop_
_entity.id
_entity.type
_entity.pdbx_description
1 polymer ?
#
loop_
_entity_poly.entity_id
_entity_poly.type
_entity_poly.pdbx_seq_one_letter_code
_entity_poly.pdbx_strand_id
1 'polypeptide(L)'
;MLESVPQRQAEVRALARLAGDELGGAVDGIATIHRAVSDRVFAAVRWGVGPAAEPVKVVHDAITDGVYRIVGTAAVTAGAVGGRAADLPGAPPSRTVWGSGFLAALQGLIGDRLENGMPILAGPMTLRVDGNPVAPESITEHVPPSGHLVVFLHGLVETEHAWRLGGRATYAERLTADLECACVQVRYNSGLHISENARELSDLMERLVAQWPVPVRRISLVGHSMGGLVARAACFGAAQEDRVWVHSVRQVVCLGSPHLGAPLEQVVHRLSAALVRLPETRPVGRMLRRRSAGIRDLRHGSLVDEDWRGVDADALERRAVREVPLLEGADHYFVTATFTRSARHPLGRVLGDGLVLTPSGSGRGRARRLGFLEENGLHLPGANHFTLLNHEAVYAALRGWLGGEPAAALGAGRAG
;
A
#
# COMPACT_ATOMS: atom_id res chain seq x y z
N MET A 1 -29.63 4.31 0.77
CA MET A 1 -29.85 3.02 1.47
C MET A 1 -30.14 1.87 0.50
N LEU A 2 -30.86 2.08 -0.61
CA LEU A 2 -31.23 1.04 -1.58
C LEU A 2 -30.06 0.43 -2.39
N GLU A 3 -28.99 1.17 -2.70
CA GLU A 3 -27.81 0.62 -3.43
C GLU A 3 -26.90 -0.28 -2.58
N SER A 4 -26.97 -0.16 -1.25
CA SER A 4 -26.05 -0.87 -0.34
C SER A 4 -26.38 -2.36 -0.16
N VAL A 5 -27.67 -2.72 -0.30
CA VAL A 5 -28.16 -4.10 -0.13
C VAL A 5 -27.76 -5.00 -1.31
N PRO A 6 -27.95 -4.59 -2.58
CA PRO A 6 -27.46 -5.36 -3.74
C PRO A 6 -25.94 -5.54 -3.74
N GLN A 7 -25.18 -4.48 -3.40
CA GLN A 7 -23.72 -4.54 -3.35
C GLN A 7 -23.23 -5.52 -2.28
N ARG A 8 -23.78 -5.44 -1.07
CA ARG A 8 -23.42 -6.37 0.02
C ARG A 8 -23.73 -7.82 -0.36
N GLN A 9 -24.92 -8.08 -0.91
CA GLN A 9 -25.29 -9.42 -1.34
C GLN A 9 -24.33 -9.96 -2.41
N ALA A 10 -23.93 -9.14 -3.38
CA ALA A 10 -22.97 -9.51 -4.40
C ALA A 10 -21.58 -9.82 -3.82
N GLU A 11 -21.05 -8.96 -2.94
CA GLU A 11 -19.74 -9.17 -2.29
C GLU A 11 -19.74 -10.44 -1.43
N VAL A 12 -20.76 -10.64 -0.59
CA VAL A 12 -20.86 -11.84 0.27
C VAL A 12 -20.97 -13.12 -0.56
N ARG A 13 -21.75 -13.11 -1.66
CA ARG A 13 -21.85 -14.27 -2.56
C ARG A 13 -20.54 -14.54 -3.30
N ALA A 14 -19.83 -13.50 -3.74
CA ALA A 14 -18.53 -13.67 -4.39
C ALA A 14 -17.48 -14.21 -3.41
N LEU A 15 -17.46 -13.72 -2.16
CA LEU A 15 -16.61 -14.28 -1.10
C LEU A 15 -16.93 -15.75 -0.79
N ALA A 16 -18.21 -16.12 -0.76
CA ALA A 16 -18.62 -17.51 -0.55
C ALA A 16 -18.20 -18.43 -1.72
N ARG A 17 -18.27 -17.95 -2.97
CA ARG A 17 -17.75 -18.67 -4.15
C ARG A 17 -16.24 -18.84 -4.09
N LEU A 18 -15.49 -17.77 -3.79
CA LEU A 18 -14.04 -17.84 -3.59
C LEU A 18 -13.67 -18.85 -2.49
N ALA A 19 -14.41 -18.89 -1.39
CA ALA A 19 -14.22 -19.88 -0.33
C ALA A 19 -14.53 -21.32 -0.78
N GLY A 20 -15.53 -21.52 -1.64
CA GLY A 20 -15.85 -22.83 -2.22
C GLY A 20 -14.80 -23.32 -3.21
N ASP A 21 -14.31 -22.43 -4.08
CA ASP A 21 -13.45 -22.79 -5.22
C ASP A 21 -11.95 -22.88 -4.85
N GLU A 22 -11.47 -22.09 -3.89
CA GLU A 22 -10.03 -22.05 -3.50
C GLU A 22 -9.74 -22.64 -2.11
N LEU A 23 -10.74 -22.79 -1.23
CA LEU A 23 -10.53 -23.02 0.21
C LEU A 23 -11.19 -24.28 0.77
N GLY A 24 -11.63 -25.21 -0.09
CA GLY A 24 -12.14 -26.51 0.33
C GLY A 24 -11.14 -27.30 1.20
N GLY A 25 -11.39 -27.35 2.51
CA GLY A 25 -10.83 -28.29 3.49
C GLY A 25 -9.41 -28.06 4.02
N ALA A 26 -8.58 -27.22 3.40
CA ALA A 26 -7.14 -27.14 3.71
C ALA A 26 -6.71 -25.90 4.53
N VAL A 27 -7.60 -24.94 4.78
CA VAL A 27 -7.26 -23.61 5.32
C VAL A 27 -6.64 -23.68 6.71
N ASP A 28 -7.23 -24.43 7.63
CA ASP A 28 -6.73 -24.52 9.01
C ASP A 28 -5.38 -25.24 9.08
N GLY A 29 -5.16 -26.23 8.20
CA GLY A 29 -3.87 -26.89 8.03
C GLY A 29 -2.80 -25.94 7.49
N ILE A 30 -3.15 -25.13 6.50
CA ILE A 30 -2.26 -24.10 5.94
C ILE A 30 -1.97 -23.01 6.96
N ALA A 31 -2.96 -22.56 7.73
CA ALA A 31 -2.80 -21.60 8.81
C ALA A 31 -1.83 -22.12 9.89
N THR A 32 -1.98 -23.40 10.25
CA THR A 32 -1.09 -24.07 11.21
C THR A 32 0.34 -24.18 10.68
N ILE A 33 0.53 -24.54 9.41
CA ILE A 33 1.85 -24.60 8.78
C ILE A 33 2.46 -23.20 8.67
N HIS A 34 1.70 -22.20 8.25
CA HIS A 34 2.14 -20.81 8.18
C HIS A 34 2.57 -20.34 9.57
N ARG A 35 1.78 -20.62 10.60
CA ARG A 35 2.12 -20.27 11.98
C ARG A 35 3.42 -20.91 12.43
N ALA A 36 3.59 -22.21 12.18
CA ALA A 36 4.81 -22.93 12.53
C ALA A 36 6.06 -22.43 11.77
N VAL A 37 5.91 -22.03 10.50
CA VAL A 37 6.99 -21.42 9.70
C VAL A 37 7.30 -20.01 10.22
N SER A 38 6.28 -19.17 10.46
CA SER A 38 6.42 -17.85 11.07
C SER A 38 7.13 -17.94 12.41
N ASP A 39 6.71 -18.84 13.29
CA ASP A 39 7.32 -19.06 14.61
C ASP A 39 8.80 -19.44 14.48
N ARG A 40 9.16 -20.34 13.56
CA ARG A 40 10.56 -20.71 13.30
C ARG A 40 11.38 -19.56 12.71
N VAL A 41 10.83 -18.82 11.76
CA VAL A 41 11.50 -17.68 11.14
C VAL A 41 11.72 -16.58 12.18
N PHE A 42 10.69 -16.20 12.93
CA PHE A 42 10.82 -15.20 13.98
C PHE A 42 11.61 -15.68 15.20
N ALA A 43 11.71 -16.99 15.45
CA ALA A 43 12.65 -17.54 16.45
C ALA A 43 14.09 -17.42 15.96
N ALA A 44 14.37 -17.74 14.69
CA ALA A 44 15.68 -17.55 14.09
C ALA A 44 16.07 -16.06 14.02
N VAL A 45 15.11 -15.19 13.69
CA VAL A 45 15.28 -13.73 13.74
C VAL A 45 15.50 -13.28 15.19
N ARG A 46 14.77 -13.78 16.18
CA ARG A 46 15.02 -13.49 17.61
C ARG A 46 16.42 -13.91 18.07
N TRP A 47 16.94 -15.02 17.55
CA TRP A 47 18.31 -15.47 17.84
C TRP A 47 19.36 -14.45 17.37
N GLY A 48 19.12 -13.75 16.25
CA GLY A 48 20.01 -12.70 15.74
C GLY A 48 19.70 -11.27 16.19
N VAL A 49 18.45 -10.97 16.56
CA VAL A 49 17.92 -9.60 16.73
C VAL A 49 17.31 -9.36 18.13
N GLY A 50 17.24 -10.38 18.98
CA GLY A 50 16.66 -10.30 20.33
C GLY A 50 15.14 -10.04 20.31
N PRO A 51 14.54 -9.64 21.46
CA PRO A 51 13.09 -9.40 21.57
C PRO A 51 12.57 -8.23 20.72
N ALA A 52 13.44 -7.53 19.98
CA ALA A 52 13.04 -6.44 19.09
C ALA A 52 12.18 -6.90 17.89
N ALA A 53 12.18 -8.19 17.54
CA ALA A 53 11.34 -8.77 16.49
C ALA A 53 9.90 -9.09 16.96
N GLU A 54 9.64 -9.05 18.27
CA GLU A 54 8.35 -9.41 18.89
C GLU A 54 7.18 -8.56 18.36
N PRO A 55 7.29 -7.21 18.27
CA PRO A 55 6.17 -6.39 17.82
C PRO A 55 5.81 -6.64 16.35
N VAL A 56 6.81 -6.93 15.50
CA VAL A 56 6.63 -7.28 14.09
C VAL A 56 5.94 -8.61 13.95
N LYS A 57 6.37 -9.59 14.75
CA LYS A 57 5.72 -10.88 14.83
C LYS A 57 4.27 -10.72 15.25
N VAL A 58 3.99 -9.93 16.29
CA VAL A 58 2.61 -9.69 16.77
C VAL A 58 1.73 -9.07 15.69
N VAL A 59 2.23 -8.08 14.95
CA VAL A 59 1.46 -7.46 13.85
C VAL A 59 1.27 -8.44 12.69
N HIS A 60 2.33 -9.13 12.27
CA HIS A 60 2.27 -10.18 11.24
C HIS A 60 1.27 -11.28 11.59
N ASP A 61 1.33 -11.76 12.84
CA ASP A 61 0.49 -12.81 13.38
C ASP A 61 -0.95 -12.34 13.53
N ALA A 62 -1.19 -11.09 13.96
CA ALA A 62 -2.54 -10.53 14.04
C ALA A 62 -3.19 -10.37 12.66
N ILE A 63 -2.43 -9.95 11.64
CA ILE A 63 -2.89 -9.86 10.26
C ILE A 63 -3.17 -11.27 9.73
N THR A 64 -2.22 -12.18 9.88
CA THR A 64 -2.30 -13.56 9.37
C THR A 64 -3.43 -14.35 10.04
N ASP A 65 -3.55 -14.30 11.37
CA ASP A 65 -4.64 -14.93 12.13
C ASP A 65 -5.99 -14.28 11.81
N GLY A 66 -6.01 -12.95 11.58
CA GLY A 66 -7.19 -12.23 11.12
C GLY A 66 -7.67 -12.76 9.77
N VAL A 67 -6.77 -12.91 8.81
CA VAL A 67 -7.05 -13.47 7.48
C VAL A 67 -7.53 -14.92 7.61
N TYR A 68 -6.79 -15.80 8.29
CA TYR A 68 -7.19 -17.21 8.40
C TYR A 68 -8.47 -17.42 9.20
N ARG A 69 -8.71 -16.65 10.27
CA ARG A 69 -9.96 -16.72 11.02
C ARG A 69 -11.13 -16.25 10.20
N ILE A 70 -11.00 -15.18 9.41
CA ILE A 70 -12.08 -14.71 8.54
C ILE A 70 -12.35 -15.73 7.44
N VAL A 71 -11.30 -16.30 6.84
CA VAL A 71 -11.43 -17.35 5.82
C VAL A 71 -12.05 -18.62 6.39
N GLY A 72 -11.59 -19.09 7.54
CA GLY A 72 -12.14 -20.26 8.23
C GLY A 72 -13.58 -20.03 8.70
N THR A 73 -13.87 -18.85 9.24
CA THR A 73 -15.25 -18.49 9.64
C THR A 73 -16.15 -18.36 8.41
N ALA A 74 -15.68 -17.79 7.29
CA ALA A 74 -16.42 -17.70 6.04
C ALA A 74 -16.65 -19.08 5.41
N ALA A 75 -15.68 -20.00 5.48
CA ALA A 75 -15.85 -21.38 5.04
C ALA A 75 -16.86 -22.15 5.92
N VAL A 76 -16.81 -21.96 7.24
CA VAL A 76 -17.74 -22.57 8.21
C VAL A 76 -19.16 -21.99 8.10
N THR A 77 -19.31 -20.67 7.91
CA THR A 77 -20.64 -20.04 7.72
C THR A 77 -21.20 -20.24 6.31
N ALA A 78 -20.37 -20.34 5.28
CA ALA A 78 -20.82 -20.76 3.95
C ALA A 78 -21.36 -22.21 3.98
N GLY A 79 -20.71 -23.10 4.75
CA GLY A 79 -21.17 -24.47 4.98
C GLY A 79 -22.41 -24.57 5.88
N ALA A 80 -22.53 -23.74 6.92
CA ALA A 80 -23.60 -23.87 7.91
C ALA A 80 -24.88 -23.08 7.57
N VAL A 81 -24.81 -21.98 6.80
CA VAL A 81 -25.95 -21.05 6.66
C VAL A 81 -26.46 -20.87 5.22
N GLY A 82 -25.87 -21.54 4.22
CA GLY A 82 -26.42 -21.66 2.87
C GLY A 82 -26.88 -20.32 2.25
N GLY A 83 -25.99 -19.35 2.10
CA GLY A 83 -26.26 -18.06 1.45
C GLY A 83 -27.11 -17.06 2.27
N ARG A 84 -27.76 -17.46 3.37
CA ARG A 84 -28.68 -16.61 4.15
C ARG A 84 -28.01 -15.43 4.87
N ALA A 85 -26.70 -15.47 5.08
CA ALA A 85 -25.95 -14.33 5.64
C ALA A 85 -25.93 -13.10 4.71
N ALA A 86 -26.11 -13.31 3.40
CA ALA A 86 -26.22 -12.24 2.41
C ALA A 86 -27.52 -11.42 2.59
N ASP A 87 -28.55 -11.99 3.21
CA ASP A 87 -29.87 -11.36 3.37
C ASP A 87 -30.04 -10.63 4.71
N LEU A 88 -29.06 -10.73 5.62
CA LEU A 88 -29.05 -9.96 6.86
C LEU A 88 -28.69 -8.48 6.59
N PRO A 89 -29.35 -7.51 7.25
CA PRO A 89 -29.02 -6.10 7.12
C PRO A 89 -27.59 -5.81 7.63
N GLY A 90 -26.86 -4.96 6.91
CA GLY A 90 -25.49 -4.54 7.28
C GLY A 90 -24.79 -3.77 6.16
N ALA A 91 -23.61 -3.22 6.45
CA ALA A 91 -22.77 -2.58 5.43
C ALA A 91 -22.07 -3.64 4.53
N PRO A 92 -21.80 -3.33 3.25
CA PRO A 92 -20.95 -4.17 2.41
C PRO A 92 -19.57 -4.38 3.05
N PRO A 93 -18.97 -5.59 2.99
CA PRO A 93 -17.62 -5.85 3.47
C PRO A 93 -16.60 -4.79 3.05
N SER A 94 -16.65 -4.35 1.79
CA SER A 94 -15.78 -3.29 1.24
C SER A 94 -15.91 -1.95 1.95
N ARG A 95 -17.00 -1.64 2.65
CA ARG A 95 -17.18 -0.36 3.36
C ARG A 95 -16.79 -0.41 4.83
N THR A 96 -16.43 -1.58 5.35
CA THR A 96 -16.06 -1.78 6.75
C THR A 96 -14.55 -1.89 6.91
N VAL A 97 -13.98 -1.44 8.04
CA VAL A 97 -12.53 -1.53 8.31
C VAL A 97 -12.02 -2.97 8.17
N TRP A 98 -12.68 -3.92 8.82
CA TRP A 98 -12.25 -5.32 8.82
C TRP A 98 -12.52 -6.03 7.49
N GLY A 99 -13.69 -5.81 6.88
CA GLY A 99 -14.03 -6.43 5.61
C GLY A 99 -13.19 -5.91 4.45
N SER A 100 -12.90 -4.61 4.41
CA SER A 100 -12.04 -4.03 3.38
C SER A 100 -10.58 -4.42 3.56
N GLY A 101 -10.08 -4.51 4.80
CA GLY A 101 -8.75 -5.06 5.07
C GLY A 101 -8.61 -6.52 4.60
N PHE A 102 -9.65 -7.33 4.76
CA PHE A 102 -9.65 -8.70 4.24
C PHE A 102 -9.59 -8.74 2.71
N LEU A 103 -10.41 -7.92 2.03
CA LEU A 103 -10.37 -7.80 0.57
C LEU A 103 -9.00 -7.30 0.08
N ALA A 104 -8.39 -6.33 0.75
CA ALA A 104 -7.05 -5.85 0.43
C ALA A 104 -5.98 -6.94 0.57
N ALA A 105 -6.09 -7.81 1.58
CA ALA A 105 -5.21 -8.98 1.73
C ALA A 105 -5.38 -9.99 0.58
N LEU A 106 -6.61 -10.26 0.17
CA LEU A 106 -6.89 -11.11 -0.99
C LEU A 106 -6.34 -10.50 -2.29
N GLN A 107 -6.54 -9.21 -2.50
CA GLN A 107 -6.01 -8.46 -3.64
C GLN A 107 -4.48 -8.50 -3.67
N GLY A 108 -3.81 -8.28 -2.53
CA GLY A 108 -2.36 -8.40 -2.46
C GLY A 108 -1.85 -9.80 -2.80
N LEU A 109 -2.62 -10.86 -2.50
CA LEU A 109 -2.21 -12.24 -2.79
C LEU A 109 -2.49 -12.67 -4.24
N ILE A 110 -3.66 -12.33 -4.78
CA ILE A 110 -4.19 -12.85 -6.06
C ILE A 110 -4.96 -11.79 -6.90
N GLY A 111 -4.69 -10.50 -6.70
CA GLY A 111 -5.50 -9.40 -7.26
C GLY A 111 -5.59 -9.35 -8.79
N ASP A 112 -4.54 -9.77 -9.50
CA ASP A 112 -4.52 -9.89 -10.97
C ASP A 112 -5.52 -10.94 -11.48
N ARG A 113 -5.76 -12.00 -10.71
CA ARG A 113 -6.77 -13.02 -11.01
C ARG A 113 -8.16 -12.62 -10.54
N LEU A 114 -8.26 -11.90 -9.43
CA LEU A 114 -9.54 -11.39 -8.93
C LEU A 114 -10.16 -10.40 -9.90
N GLU A 115 -9.37 -9.53 -10.54
CA GLU A 115 -9.87 -8.61 -11.58
C GLU A 115 -10.57 -9.35 -12.71
N ASN A 116 -10.01 -10.48 -13.14
CA ASN A 116 -10.54 -11.26 -14.26
C ASN A 116 -11.68 -12.21 -13.86
N GLY A 117 -11.61 -12.81 -12.66
CA GLY A 117 -12.54 -13.86 -12.22
C GLY A 117 -13.67 -13.38 -11.30
N MET A 118 -13.42 -12.34 -10.50
CA MET A 118 -14.35 -11.77 -9.52
C MET A 118 -14.21 -10.24 -9.41
N PRO A 119 -14.52 -9.46 -10.47
CA PRO A 119 -14.29 -8.01 -10.52
C PRO A 119 -14.93 -7.23 -9.36
N ILE A 120 -16.04 -7.73 -8.82
CA ILE A 120 -16.74 -7.15 -7.66
C ILE A 120 -15.88 -7.12 -6.38
N LEU A 121 -14.92 -8.04 -6.24
CA LEU A 121 -14.00 -8.12 -5.10
C LEU A 121 -12.71 -7.33 -5.33
N ALA A 122 -12.35 -7.07 -6.59
CA ALA A 122 -11.24 -6.21 -6.95
C ALA A 122 -11.62 -4.73 -6.77
N GLY A 123 -12.77 -4.33 -7.34
CA GLY A 123 -13.35 -3.00 -7.22
C GLY A 123 -12.53 -1.90 -7.92
N PRO A 124 -13.17 -0.92 -8.57
CA PRO A 124 -12.45 0.13 -9.27
C PRO A 124 -11.73 1.07 -8.30
N MET A 125 -10.68 1.74 -8.78
CA MET A 125 -10.08 2.85 -8.05
C MET A 125 -11.12 3.96 -7.80
N THR A 126 -11.23 4.38 -6.54
CA THR A 126 -12.29 5.30 -6.08
C THR A 126 -11.77 6.27 -5.03
N LEU A 127 -12.32 7.49 -5.03
CA LEU A 127 -12.19 8.40 -3.89
C LEU A 127 -13.01 7.85 -2.72
N ARG A 128 -12.51 8.06 -1.50
CA ARG A 128 -13.10 7.52 -0.28
C ARG A 128 -13.29 8.60 0.77
N VAL A 129 -14.50 8.63 1.33
CA VAL A 129 -14.86 9.42 2.51
C VAL A 129 -15.50 8.47 3.52
N ASP A 130 -14.85 8.32 4.68
CA ASP A 130 -15.29 7.42 5.75
C ASP A 130 -15.66 6.00 5.28
N GLY A 131 -14.85 5.42 4.39
CA GLY A 131 -15.05 4.08 3.85
C GLY A 131 -15.98 4.00 2.63
N ASN A 132 -16.76 5.06 2.37
CA ASN A 132 -17.71 5.09 1.26
C ASN A 132 -17.02 5.54 -0.03
N PRO A 133 -17.26 4.86 -1.17
CA PRO A 133 -16.84 5.36 -2.47
C PRO A 133 -17.62 6.63 -2.79
N VAL A 134 -16.92 7.66 -3.22
CA VAL A 134 -17.50 8.94 -3.65
C VAL A 134 -17.02 9.21 -5.06
N ALA A 135 -17.94 9.65 -5.93
CA ALA A 135 -17.60 10.01 -7.29
C ALA A 135 -16.84 11.35 -7.30
N PRO A 136 -15.84 11.55 -8.18
CA PRO A 136 -15.18 12.85 -8.32
C PRO A 136 -16.13 14.03 -8.51
N GLU A 137 -17.27 13.79 -9.15
CA GLU A 137 -18.30 14.77 -9.47
C GLU A 137 -19.09 15.22 -8.22
N SER A 138 -19.13 14.40 -7.16
CA SER A 138 -19.88 14.67 -5.92
C SER A 138 -18.99 14.84 -4.69
N ILE A 139 -17.67 14.81 -4.85
CA ILE A 139 -16.72 14.83 -3.72
C ILE A 139 -16.80 16.10 -2.86
N THR A 140 -17.23 17.21 -3.47
CA THR A 140 -17.30 18.53 -2.82
C THR A 140 -18.47 18.65 -1.85
N GLU A 141 -19.43 17.73 -1.91
CA GLU A 141 -20.48 17.57 -0.88
C GLU A 141 -19.89 17.04 0.44
N HIS A 142 -18.71 16.41 0.37
CA HIS A 142 -18.06 15.75 1.50
C HIS A 142 -16.77 16.44 1.94
N VAL A 143 -16.09 17.15 1.04
CA VAL A 143 -14.80 17.80 1.28
C VAL A 143 -14.91 19.28 0.88
N PRO A 144 -14.62 20.23 1.79
CA PRO A 144 -14.63 21.65 1.46
C PRO A 144 -13.68 21.96 0.30
N PRO A 145 -14.11 22.71 -0.73
CA PRO A 145 -13.27 22.99 -1.88
C PRO A 145 -12.12 23.95 -1.51
N SER A 146 -10.91 23.64 -1.96
CA SER A 146 -9.73 24.49 -1.86
C SER A 146 -8.94 24.45 -3.17
N GLY A 147 -8.17 25.52 -3.45
CA GLY A 147 -7.21 25.52 -4.56
C GLY A 147 -5.98 24.64 -4.31
N HIS A 148 -5.78 24.12 -3.09
CA HIS A 148 -4.75 23.14 -2.75
C HIS A 148 -5.39 21.79 -2.46
N LEU A 149 -5.21 20.82 -3.37
CA LEU A 149 -5.70 19.46 -3.25
C LEU A 149 -4.59 18.53 -2.74
N VAL A 150 -4.86 17.76 -1.68
CA VAL A 150 -3.95 16.75 -1.13
C VAL A 150 -4.56 15.37 -1.31
N VAL A 151 -3.85 14.47 -1.99
CA VAL A 151 -4.35 13.14 -2.35
C VAL A 151 -3.55 12.07 -1.63
N PHE A 152 -4.23 11.22 -0.87
CA PHE A 152 -3.62 10.15 -0.07
C PHE A 152 -3.78 8.78 -0.73
N LEU A 153 -2.67 8.06 -0.88
CA LEU A 153 -2.58 6.73 -1.49
C LEU A 153 -2.04 5.71 -0.49
N HIS A 154 -2.83 4.70 -0.15
CA HIS A 154 -2.43 3.63 0.75
C HIS A 154 -1.39 2.68 0.12
N GLY A 155 -0.81 1.79 0.92
CA GLY A 155 0.16 0.78 0.50
C GLY A 155 -0.44 -0.55 0.04
N LEU A 156 0.45 -1.53 -0.16
CA LEU A 156 0.10 -2.92 -0.49
C LEU A 156 -0.70 -3.56 0.65
N VAL A 157 -1.80 -4.26 0.34
CA VAL A 157 -2.66 -4.95 1.34
C VAL A 157 -3.31 -3.98 2.34
N GLU A 158 -3.23 -2.67 2.07
CA GLU A 158 -3.89 -1.64 2.85
C GLU A 158 -5.17 -1.16 2.14
N THR A 159 -5.93 -0.35 2.88
CA THR A 159 -7.00 0.48 2.35
C THR A 159 -6.82 1.90 2.91
N GLU A 160 -7.65 2.85 2.50
CA GLU A 160 -7.66 4.20 3.07
C GLU A 160 -7.83 4.22 4.60
N HIS A 161 -8.45 3.18 5.19
CA HIS A 161 -8.57 3.09 6.64
C HIS A 161 -7.22 3.00 7.37
N ALA A 162 -6.16 2.60 6.68
CA ALA A 162 -4.80 2.50 7.23
C ALA A 162 -4.31 3.85 7.79
N TRP A 163 -4.76 4.98 7.23
CA TRP A 163 -4.41 6.33 7.72
C TRP A 163 -4.91 6.62 9.15
N ARG A 164 -5.91 5.87 9.64
CA ARG A 164 -6.47 6.00 11.00
C ARG A 164 -5.79 5.07 12.02
N LEU A 165 -4.67 4.44 11.65
CA LEU A 165 -3.95 3.53 12.54
C LEU A 165 -3.59 4.20 13.87
N GLY A 166 -3.90 3.52 14.98
CA GLY A 166 -3.69 4.03 16.33
C GLY A 166 -4.86 4.83 16.91
N GLY A 167 -6.01 4.91 16.22
CA GLY A 167 -7.25 5.47 16.78
C GLY A 167 -7.25 6.99 16.97
N ARG A 168 -6.34 7.69 16.30
CA ARG A 168 -6.21 9.16 16.30
C ARG A 168 -6.67 9.74 14.97
N ALA A 169 -6.83 11.07 14.94
CA ALA A 169 -7.14 11.79 13.71
C ALA A 169 -6.10 11.50 12.62
N THR A 170 -6.56 11.35 11.39
CA THR A 170 -5.74 11.01 10.22
C THR A 170 -4.89 12.19 9.74
N TYR A 171 -3.91 11.88 8.88
CA TYR A 171 -3.36 12.74 7.82
C TYR A 171 -4.29 13.87 7.38
N ALA A 172 -5.30 13.45 6.65
CA ALA A 172 -6.25 14.30 5.97
C ALA A 172 -7.04 15.20 6.93
N GLU A 173 -7.57 14.64 8.02
CA GLU A 173 -8.37 15.38 9.00
C GLU A 173 -7.55 16.51 9.64
N ARG A 174 -6.31 16.22 10.05
CA ARG A 174 -5.43 17.20 10.70
C ARG A 174 -4.93 18.26 9.71
N LEU A 175 -4.58 17.90 8.47
CA LEU A 175 -4.14 18.88 7.47
C LEU A 175 -5.28 19.82 7.04
N THR A 176 -6.50 19.31 6.90
CA THR A 176 -7.67 20.12 6.55
C THR A 176 -8.02 21.11 7.67
N ALA A 177 -7.75 20.76 8.94
CA ALA A 177 -7.92 21.65 10.08
C ALA A 177 -6.82 22.72 10.18
N ASP A 178 -5.58 22.35 9.84
CA ASP A 178 -4.40 23.20 10.10
C ASP A 178 -3.95 24.03 8.87
N LEU A 179 -4.38 23.67 7.66
CA LEU A 179 -4.01 24.30 6.40
C LEU A 179 -5.24 24.54 5.52
N GLU A 180 -5.19 25.54 4.65
CA GLU A 180 -6.22 25.79 3.62
C GLU A 180 -6.13 24.79 2.46
N CYS A 181 -6.37 23.50 2.74
CA CYS A 181 -6.29 22.44 1.75
C CYS A 181 -7.51 21.52 1.79
N ALA A 182 -7.81 20.91 0.66
CA ALA A 182 -8.81 19.86 0.53
C ALA A 182 -8.11 18.51 0.48
N CYS A 183 -8.36 17.64 1.46
CA CYS A 183 -7.74 16.32 1.50
C CYS A 183 -8.72 15.25 1.01
N VAL A 184 -8.27 14.41 0.07
CA VAL A 184 -9.02 13.25 -0.43
C VAL A 184 -8.18 11.98 -0.28
N GLN A 185 -8.84 10.84 -0.06
CA GLN A 185 -8.18 9.54 0.06
C GLN A 185 -8.62 8.65 -1.10
N VAL A 186 -7.70 7.87 -1.64
CA VAL A 186 -7.94 6.95 -2.76
C VAL A 186 -7.84 5.52 -2.27
N ARG A 187 -8.79 4.67 -2.69
CA ARG A 187 -8.65 3.22 -2.62
C ARG A 187 -8.45 2.65 -4.02
N TYR A 188 -7.51 1.72 -4.13
CA TYR A 188 -7.17 1.03 -5.39
C TYR A 188 -6.82 -0.45 -5.16
N ASN A 189 -6.84 -1.24 -6.24
CA ASN A 189 -6.43 -2.64 -6.20
C ASN A 189 -4.91 -2.77 -6.17
N SER A 190 -4.34 -2.84 -4.97
CA SER A 190 -2.89 -2.99 -4.77
C SER A 190 -2.30 -4.31 -5.29
N GLY A 191 -3.15 -5.22 -5.79
CA GLY A 191 -2.73 -6.43 -6.50
C GLY A 191 -2.39 -6.22 -7.98
N LEU A 192 -2.84 -5.14 -8.61
CA LEU A 192 -2.50 -4.82 -10.01
C LEU A 192 -1.05 -4.34 -10.14
N HIS A 193 -0.54 -4.28 -11.37
CA HIS A 193 0.75 -3.65 -11.62
C HIS A 193 0.74 -2.19 -11.17
N ILE A 194 1.89 -1.68 -10.74
CA ILE A 194 2.03 -0.28 -10.32
C ILE A 194 1.71 0.65 -11.49
N SER A 195 2.11 0.28 -12.71
CA SER A 195 1.81 1.03 -13.93
C SER A 195 0.33 1.01 -14.33
N GLU A 196 -0.41 -0.03 -13.98
CA GLU A 196 -1.87 -0.10 -14.16
C GLU A 196 -2.58 0.83 -13.18
N ASN A 197 -2.25 0.72 -11.89
CA ASN A 197 -2.75 1.65 -10.87
C ASN A 197 -2.37 3.10 -11.19
N ALA A 198 -1.20 3.35 -11.75
CA ALA A 198 -0.78 4.69 -12.16
C ALA A 198 -1.68 5.32 -13.24
N ARG A 199 -2.10 4.52 -14.23
CA ARG A 199 -3.03 4.95 -15.28
C ARG A 199 -4.40 5.26 -14.70
N GLU A 200 -4.93 4.36 -13.87
CA GLU A 200 -6.21 4.60 -13.18
C GLU A 200 -6.18 5.85 -12.30
N LEU A 201 -5.07 6.10 -11.59
CA LEU A 201 -4.90 7.31 -10.80
C LEU A 201 -4.88 8.56 -11.68
N SER A 202 -4.16 8.52 -12.80
CA SER A 202 -4.10 9.64 -13.74
C SER A 202 -5.50 9.99 -14.29
N ASP A 203 -6.28 8.98 -14.69
CA ASP A 203 -7.65 9.17 -15.17
C ASP A 203 -8.59 9.68 -14.06
N LEU A 204 -8.42 9.20 -12.83
CA LEU A 204 -9.17 9.69 -11.67
C LEU A 204 -8.84 11.17 -11.37
N MET A 205 -7.56 11.53 -11.40
CA MET A 205 -7.08 12.89 -11.15
C MET A 205 -7.57 13.87 -12.22
N GLU A 206 -7.57 13.47 -13.49
CA GLU A 206 -8.09 14.28 -14.60
C GLU A 206 -9.57 14.63 -14.39
N ARG A 207 -10.40 13.62 -14.08
CA ARG A 207 -11.82 13.83 -13.79
C ARG A 207 -12.02 14.69 -12.54
N LEU A 208 -11.27 14.41 -11.48
CA LEU A 208 -11.34 15.15 -10.23
C LEU A 208 -11.02 16.64 -10.41
N VAL A 209 -9.94 16.96 -11.11
CA VAL A 209 -9.53 18.36 -11.35
C VAL A 209 -10.51 19.05 -12.29
N ALA A 210 -10.98 18.37 -13.34
CA ALA A 210 -11.94 18.95 -14.30
C ALA A 210 -13.28 19.31 -13.66
N GLN A 211 -13.70 18.56 -12.63
CA GLN A 211 -14.97 18.77 -11.91
C GLN A 211 -14.79 19.57 -10.62
N TRP A 212 -13.57 20.01 -10.30
CA TRP A 212 -13.31 20.75 -9.07
C TRP A 212 -13.92 22.16 -9.16
N PRO A 213 -14.69 22.61 -8.16
CA PRO A 213 -15.52 23.82 -8.26
C PRO A 213 -14.71 25.12 -8.17
N VAL A 214 -13.44 25.04 -7.78
CA VAL A 214 -12.50 26.17 -7.75
C VAL A 214 -11.25 25.80 -8.55
N PRO A 215 -10.47 26.76 -9.06
CA PRO A 215 -9.22 26.44 -9.74
C PRO A 215 -8.24 25.70 -8.81
N VAL A 216 -7.86 24.48 -9.19
CA VAL A 216 -6.79 23.73 -8.51
C VAL A 216 -5.45 24.37 -8.91
N ARG A 217 -4.81 25.04 -7.94
CA ARG A 217 -3.52 25.73 -8.14
C ARG A 217 -2.33 24.88 -7.70
N ARG A 218 -2.59 23.93 -6.80
CA ARG A 218 -1.58 23.08 -6.17
C ARG A 218 -2.14 21.70 -5.88
N ILE A 219 -1.39 20.68 -6.25
CA ILE A 219 -1.64 19.28 -5.92
C ILE A 219 -0.45 18.76 -5.12
N SER A 220 -0.75 18.08 -4.02
CA SER A 220 0.22 17.33 -3.23
C SER A 220 -0.20 15.87 -3.16
N LEU A 221 0.69 14.95 -3.57
CA LEU A 221 0.46 13.52 -3.48
C LEU A 221 1.18 12.96 -2.26
N VAL A 222 0.48 12.21 -1.41
CA VAL A 222 1.06 11.55 -0.24
C VAL A 222 0.80 10.06 -0.35
N GLY A 223 1.85 9.29 -0.56
CA GLY A 223 1.76 7.85 -0.77
C GLY A 223 2.51 7.06 0.30
N HIS A 224 1.84 6.09 0.92
CA HIS A 224 2.48 5.13 1.81
C HIS A 224 2.91 3.88 1.03
N SER A 225 4.14 3.42 1.23
CA SER A 225 4.67 2.19 0.65
C SER A 225 4.49 2.16 -0.89
N MET A 226 3.74 1.19 -1.43
CA MET A 226 3.33 1.12 -2.84
C MET A 226 2.64 2.40 -3.34
N GLY A 227 1.84 3.08 -2.52
CA GLY A 227 1.13 4.30 -2.91
C GLY A 227 2.06 5.43 -3.38
N GLY A 228 3.27 5.54 -2.80
CA GLY A 228 4.26 6.51 -3.28
C GLY A 228 4.88 6.13 -4.62
N LEU A 229 4.96 4.84 -4.94
CA LEU A 229 5.36 4.37 -6.26
C LEU A 229 4.27 4.61 -7.31
N VAL A 230 3.02 4.35 -6.97
CA VAL A 230 1.85 4.66 -7.82
C VAL A 230 1.78 6.15 -8.12
N ALA A 231 1.96 7.02 -7.11
CA ALA A 231 2.00 8.47 -7.29
C ALA A 231 3.09 8.89 -8.30
N ARG A 232 4.33 8.38 -8.13
CA ARG A 232 5.44 8.69 -9.03
C ARG A 232 5.20 8.18 -10.45
N ALA A 233 4.69 6.96 -10.59
CA ALA A 233 4.37 6.38 -11.89
C ALA A 233 3.25 7.15 -12.60
N ALA A 234 2.22 7.59 -11.85
CA ALA A 234 1.12 8.39 -12.40
C ALA A 234 1.62 9.77 -12.87
N CYS A 235 2.44 10.46 -12.08
CA CYS A 235 3.07 11.72 -12.50
C CYS A 235 3.91 11.54 -13.76
N PHE A 236 4.69 10.46 -13.85
CA PHE A 236 5.51 10.18 -15.03
C PHE A 236 4.65 9.95 -16.27
N GLY A 237 3.64 9.09 -16.20
CA GLY A 237 2.71 8.84 -17.30
C GLY A 237 1.95 10.10 -17.72
N ALA A 238 1.41 10.84 -16.75
CA ALA A 238 0.67 12.08 -17.00
C ALA A 238 1.53 13.18 -17.63
N ALA A 239 2.81 13.30 -17.24
CA ALA A 239 3.74 14.24 -17.86
C ALA A 239 4.09 13.85 -19.31
N GLN A 240 4.23 12.55 -19.59
CA GLN A 240 4.46 12.04 -20.94
C GLN A 240 3.26 12.29 -21.87
N GLU A 241 2.05 12.26 -21.31
CA GLU A 241 0.80 12.52 -22.02
C GLU A 241 0.36 13.99 -21.99
N ASP A 242 1.15 14.88 -21.35
CA ASP A 242 0.85 16.31 -21.14
C ASP A 242 -0.54 16.58 -20.52
N ARG A 243 -0.93 15.75 -19.54
CA ARG A 243 -2.23 15.89 -18.86
C ARG A 243 -2.25 17.11 -17.94
N VAL A 244 -3.37 17.84 -17.94
CA VAL A 244 -3.49 19.15 -17.30
C VAL A 244 -3.20 19.12 -15.79
N TRP A 245 -3.64 18.08 -15.09
CA TRP A 245 -3.52 18.00 -13.64
C TRP A 245 -2.05 17.94 -13.16
N VAL A 246 -1.16 17.34 -13.94
CA VAL A 246 0.24 17.12 -13.52
C VAL A 246 1.00 18.44 -13.38
N HIS A 247 0.63 19.46 -14.16
CA HIS A 247 1.22 20.81 -14.11
C HIS A 247 0.93 21.54 -12.79
N SER A 248 -0.08 21.09 -12.05
CA SER A 248 -0.41 21.62 -10.72
C SER A 248 0.28 20.86 -9.58
N VAL A 249 0.96 19.76 -9.85
CA VAL A 249 1.67 18.98 -8.82
C VAL A 249 2.88 19.76 -8.33
N ARG A 250 2.91 20.04 -7.02
CA ARG A 250 4.03 20.73 -6.38
C ARG A 250 4.76 19.87 -5.36
N GLN A 251 4.10 18.85 -4.81
CA GLN A 251 4.72 17.95 -3.84
C GLN A 251 4.35 16.50 -4.11
N VAL A 252 5.35 15.63 -4.02
CA VAL A 252 5.17 14.17 -3.94
C VAL A 252 5.88 13.67 -2.69
N VAL A 253 5.12 13.18 -1.72
CA VAL A 253 5.63 12.69 -0.43
C VAL A 253 5.51 11.17 -0.39
N CYS A 254 6.65 10.49 -0.26
CA CYS A 254 6.75 9.04 -0.22
C CYS A 254 7.05 8.56 1.21
N LEU A 255 6.11 7.86 1.84
CA LEU A 255 6.26 7.32 3.20
C LEU A 255 6.68 5.85 3.11
N GLY A 256 7.95 5.54 3.34
CA GLY A 256 8.45 4.17 3.32
C GLY A 256 8.36 3.48 1.94
N SER A 257 8.33 4.22 0.84
CA SER A 257 8.18 3.62 -0.50
C SER A 257 9.45 2.88 -0.97
N PRO A 258 9.37 1.61 -1.40
CA PRO A 258 10.55 0.83 -1.79
C PRO A 258 11.00 1.16 -3.21
N HIS A 259 11.59 2.34 -3.42
CA HIS A 259 11.95 2.83 -4.74
C HIS A 259 13.00 1.99 -5.48
N LEU A 260 13.82 1.22 -4.75
CA LEU A 260 14.82 0.31 -5.30
C LEU A 260 14.41 -1.16 -5.12
N GLY A 261 13.15 -1.39 -4.79
CA GLY A 261 12.57 -2.67 -4.45
C GLY A 261 12.72 -3.06 -2.98
N ALA A 262 12.04 -4.15 -2.60
CA ALA A 262 12.06 -4.72 -1.25
C ALA A 262 13.00 -5.95 -1.17
N PRO A 263 14.09 -5.92 -0.38
CA PRO A 263 15.04 -7.03 -0.28
C PRO A 263 14.44 -8.34 0.24
N LEU A 264 13.45 -8.27 1.15
CA LEU A 264 12.76 -9.44 1.68
C LEU A 264 12.07 -10.23 0.56
N GLU A 265 11.43 -9.53 -0.38
CA GLU A 265 10.76 -10.16 -1.51
C GLU A 265 11.73 -10.89 -2.45
N GLN A 266 12.95 -10.37 -2.60
CA GLN A 266 13.98 -11.02 -3.40
C GLN A 266 14.46 -12.34 -2.76
N VAL A 267 14.51 -12.41 -1.42
CA VAL A 267 14.85 -13.64 -0.69
C VAL A 267 13.75 -14.68 -0.86
N VAL A 268 12.48 -14.31 -0.65
CA VAL A 268 11.36 -15.24 -0.77
C VAL A 268 11.20 -15.75 -2.20
N HIS A 269 11.43 -14.89 -3.21
CA HIS A 269 11.41 -15.31 -4.62
C HIS A 269 12.48 -16.37 -4.95
N ARG A 270 13.71 -16.20 -4.45
CA ARG A 270 14.77 -17.20 -4.65
C ARG A 270 14.47 -18.51 -3.92
N LEU A 271 13.94 -18.42 -2.71
CA LEU A 271 13.54 -19.59 -1.92
C LEU A 271 12.42 -20.36 -2.61
N SER A 272 11.37 -19.68 -3.07
CA SER A 272 10.27 -20.32 -3.80
C SER A 272 10.78 -20.96 -5.10
N ALA A 273 11.76 -20.35 -5.77
CA ALA A 273 12.38 -20.95 -6.94
C ALA A 273 13.14 -22.24 -6.65
N ALA A 274 13.80 -22.34 -5.51
CA ALA A 274 14.43 -23.58 -5.05
C ALA A 274 13.40 -24.65 -4.65
N LEU A 275 12.35 -24.26 -3.89
CA LEU A 275 11.33 -25.19 -3.39
C LEU A 275 10.51 -25.85 -4.52
N VAL A 276 10.35 -25.20 -5.67
CA VAL A 276 9.65 -25.81 -6.82
C VAL A 276 10.47 -26.90 -7.51
N ARG A 277 11.79 -27.00 -7.23
CA ARG A 277 12.68 -28.01 -7.85
C ARG A 277 12.51 -29.41 -7.26
N LEU A 278 12.07 -29.52 -6.00
CA LEU A 278 11.86 -30.81 -5.34
C LEU A 278 10.36 -31.16 -5.31
N PRO A 279 9.95 -32.39 -5.68
CA PRO A 279 8.54 -32.80 -5.67
C PRO A 279 7.83 -32.57 -4.33
N GLU A 280 8.52 -32.83 -3.22
CA GLU A 280 7.98 -32.77 -1.85
C GLU A 280 7.68 -31.33 -1.41
N THR A 281 8.50 -30.37 -1.83
CA THR A 281 8.32 -28.94 -1.50
C THR A 281 7.62 -28.15 -2.59
N ARG A 282 7.31 -28.79 -3.73
CA ARG A 282 6.70 -28.16 -4.90
C ARG A 282 5.36 -27.46 -4.60
N PRO A 283 4.45 -28.03 -3.78
CA PRO A 283 3.20 -27.35 -3.43
C PRO A 283 3.45 -26.04 -2.66
N VAL A 284 4.38 -26.05 -1.70
CA VAL A 284 4.77 -24.88 -0.91
C VAL A 284 5.45 -23.83 -1.79
N GLY A 285 6.35 -24.26 -2.68
CA GLY A 285 7.00 -23.37 -3.66
C GLY A 285 6.00 -22.73 -4.64
N ARG A 286 5.02 -23.50 -5.14
CA ARG A 286 3.93 -22.97 -5.99
C ARG A 286 3.06 -21.97 -5.24
N MET A 287 2.76 -22.23 -3.98
CA MET A 287 2.02 -21.29 -3.13
C MET A 287 2.79 -19.99 -2.93
N LEU A 288 4.09 -20.05 -2.61
CA LEU A 288 4.93 -18.85 -2.44
C LEU A 288 5.13 -18.05 -3.75
N ARG A 289 4.95 -18.69 -4.91
CA ARG A 289 4.92 -18.02 -6.23
C ARG A 289 3.55 -17.42 -6.57
N ARG A 290 2.48 -17.77 -5.85
CA ARG A 290 1.18 -17.08 -5.95
C ARG A 290 1.35 -15.70 -5.33
N ARG A 291 1.63 -14.72 -6.17
CA ARG A 291 1.85 -13.33 -5.81
C ARG A 291 1.15 -12.48 -6.85
N SER A 292 0.47 -11.44 -6.41
CA SER A 292 -0.13 -10.46 -7.29
C SER A 292 0.94 -9.73 -8.13
N ALA A 293 0.48 -9.08 -9.21
CA ALA A 293 1.32 -8.23 -10.04
C ALA A 293 2.00 -7.12 -9.23
N GLY A 294 1.28 -6.48 -8.30
CA GLY A 294 1.81 -5.42 -7.44
C GLY A 294 2.97 -5.87 -6.55
N ILE A 295 2.94 -7.09 -5.98
CA ILE A 295 4.07 -7.65 -5.21
C ILE A 295 5.29 -7.87 -6.12
N ARG A 296 5.07 -8.33 -7.36
CA ARG A 296 6.16 -8.56 -8.32
C ARG A 296 6.82 -7.24 -8.73
N ASP A 297 6.06 -6.16 -8.84
CA ASP A 297 6.61 -4.84 -9.13
C ASP A 297 7.40 -4.26 -7.96
N LEU A 298 6.90 -4.40 -6.73
CA LEU A 298 7.62 -3.99 -5.50
C LEU A 298 8.95 -4.71 -5.31
N ARG A 299 9.10 -5.94 -5.82
CA ARG A 299 10.38 -6.67 -5.77
C ARG A 299 11.52 -5.88 -6.42
N HIS A 300 11.20 -5.13 -7.47
CA HIS A 300 12.19 -4.42 -8.30
C HIS A 300 12.04 -2.89 -8.29
N GLY A 301 10.95 -2.36 -7.73
CA GLY A 301 10.57 -0.95 -7.91
C GLY A 301 10.20 -0.65 -9.36
N SER A 302 9.51 -1.60 -10.02
CA SER A 302 8.96 -1.48 -11.38
C SER A 302 7.84 -0.45 -11.40
N LEU A 303 7.89 0.49 -12.36
CA LEU A 303 6.95 1.61 -12.41
C LEU A 303 6.23 1.76 -13.75
N VAL A 304 6.73 1.11 -14.81
CA VAL A 304 6.20 1.24 -16.17
C VAL A 304 5.91 -0.13 -16.78
N ASP A 305 5.06 -0.16 -17.82
CA ASP A 305 4.64 -1.42 -18.45
C ASP A 305 5.83 -2.19 -19.07
N GLU A 306 6.85 -1.48 -19.55
CA GLU A 306 8.04 -2.08 -20.17
C GLU A 306 8.88 -2.90 -19.20
N ASP A 307 8.74 -2.67 -17.88
CA ASP A 307 9.49 -3.40 -16.86
C ASP A 307 8.99 -4.85 -16.68
N TRP A 308 7.75 -5.16 -17.09
CA TRP A 308 7.13 -6.48 -16.89
C TRP A 308 6.55 -7.11 -18.16
N ARG A 309 6.20 -6.33 -19.20
CA ARG A 309 5.66 -6.89 -20.45
C ARG A 309 6.69 -7.75 -21.17
N GLY A 310 6.29 -8.97 -21.54
CA GLY A 310 7.15 -9.93 -22.26
C GLY A 310 8.25 -10.54 -21.39
N VAL A 311 8.19 -10.36 -20.07
CA VAL A 311 9.15 -10.93 -19.12
C VAL A 311 8.49 -12.09 -18.36
N ASP A 312 9.20 -13.21 -18.24
CA ASP A 312 8.78 -14.27 -17.32
C ASP A 312 8.89 -13.75 -15.88
N ALA A 313 7.75 -13.61 -15.20
CA ALA A 313 7.64 -13.15 -13.83
C ALA A 313 8.50 -13.95 -12.83
N ASP A 314 8.78 -15.20 -13.18
CA ASP A 314 9.52 -16.18 -12.39
C ASP A 314 11.01 -16.32 -12.77
N ALA A 315 11.48 -15.58 -13.78
CA ALA A 315 12.88 -15.55 -14.15
C ALA A 315 13.75 -15.00 -12.99
N LEU A 316 14.84 -15.71 -12.70
CA LEU A 316 15.79 -15.33 -11.64
C LEU A 316 16.76 -14.22 -12.06
N GLU A 317 16.86 -13.96 -13.36
CA GLU A 317 17.75 -12.94 -13.91
C GLU A 317 17.18 -11.54 -13.68
N ARG A 318 18.00 -10.65 -13.12
CA ARG A 318 17.64 -9.24 -12.95
C ARG A 318 17.85 -8.50 -14.26
N ARG A 319 16.77 -8.16 -14.98
CA ARG A 319 16.85 -7.15 -16.04
C ARG A 319 16.87 -5.74 -15.43
N ALA A 320 17.50 -4.79 -16.11
CA ALA A 320 17.50 -3.39 -15.72
C ALA A 320 16.07 -2.84 -15.77
N VAL A 321 15.54 -2.45 -14.61
CA VAL A 321 14.29 -1.68 -14.48
C VAL A 321 14.53 -0.28 -15.03
N ARG A 322 13.59 0.26 -15.81
CA ARG A 322 13.67 1.63 -16.32
C ARG A 322 13.77 2.61 -15.15
N GLU A 323 14.70 3.52 -15.23
CA GLU A 323 14.77 4.61 -14.26
C GLU A 323 13.76 5.69 -14.61
N VAL A 324 12.69 5.77 -13.81
CA VAL A 324 11.71 6.86 -13.90
C VAL A 324 12.25 8.05 -13.09
N PRO A 325 12.44 9.23 -13.72
CA PRO A 325 12.91 10.42 -13.03
C PRO A 325 11.90 10.94 -12.01
N LEU A 326 12.31 11.88 -11.17
CA LEU A 326 11.39 12.67 -10.36
C LEU A 326 10.69 13.69 -11.25
N LEU A 327 9.44 14.04 -10.93
CA LEU A 327 8.68 15.03 -11.69
C LEU A 327 9.37 16.40 -11.58
N GLU A 328 9.71 16.98 -12.72
CA GLU A 328 10.34 18.30 -12.78
C GLU A 328 9.37 19.38 -12.26
N GLY A 329 9.90 20.36 -11.53
CA GLY A 329 9.09 21.46 -10.97
C GLY A 329 8.25 21.10 -9.74
N ALA A 330 8.39 19.88 -9.21
CA ALA A 330 7.75 19.43 -7.96
C ALA A 330 8.80 19.00 -6.91
N ASP A 331 8.55 19.34 -5.66
CA ASP A 331 9.36 18.89 -4.54
C ASP A 331 9.05 17.42 -4.21
N HIS A 332 10.10 16.62 -4.04
CA HIS A 332 9.98 15.21 -3.72
C HIS A 332 10.52 14.95 -2.31
N TYR A 333 9.62 14.61 -1.41
CA TYR A 333 9.91 14.31 -0.02
C TYR A 333 9.84 12.82 0.24
N PHE A 334 10.66 12.35 1.18
CA PHE A 334 10.63 10.95 1.57
C PHE A 334 10.74 10.79 3.08
N VAL A 335 10.05 9.78 3.61
CA VAL A 335 10.18 9.36 5.00
C VAL A 335 10.70 7.93 5.04
N THR A 336 11.74 7.72 5.83
CA THR A 336 12.27 6.39 6.13
C THR A 336 12.17 6.11 7.62
N ALA A 337 11.99 4.85 7.99
CA ALA A 337 12.03 4.43 9.39
C ALA A 337 13.10 3.36 9.61
N THR A 338 13.54 3.25 10.86
CA THR A 338 14.25 2.08 11.37
C THR A 338 13.65 1.62 12.69
N PHE A 339 13.47 0.31 12.86
CA PHE A 339 12.97 -0.24 14.13
C PHE A 339 13.88 0.09 15.32
N THR A 340 15.18 0.22 15.06
CA THR A 340 16.16 0.50 16.09
C THR A 340 16.18 1.99 16.39
N ARG A 341 16.19 2.35 17.68
CA ARG A 341 16.30 3.75 18.11
C ARG A 341 17.64 4.41 17.75
N SER A 342 18.67 3.60 17.48
CA SER A 342 19.98 4.08 17.01
C SER A 342 20.15 3.82 15.52
N ALA A 343 20.31 4.89 14.74
CA ALA A 343 20.60 4.82 13.30
C ALA A 343 21.97 4.16 12.98
N ARG A 344 22.84 4.01 13.98
CA ARG A 344 24.13 3.31 13.86
C ARG A 344 24.03 1.82 14.16
N HIS A 345 22.87 1.34 14.64
CA HIS A 345 22.71 -0.07 14.96
C HIS A 345 22.77 -0.91 13.67
N PRO A 346 23.66 -1.92 13.59
CA PRO A 346 23.85 -2.70 12.37
C PRO A 346 22.55 -3.36 11.88
N LEU A 347 21.67 -3.77 12.81
CA LEU A 347 20.36 -4.35 12.47
C LEU A 347 19.39 -3.35 11.83
N GLY A 348 19.41 -2.07 12.24
CA GLY A 348 18.60 -1.02 11.59
C GLY A 348 19.01 -0.81 10.13
N ARG A 349 20.29 -0.95 9.81
CA ARG A 349 20.80 -0.86 8.44
C ARG A 349 20.39 -2.03 7.55
N VAL A 350 20.09 -3.18 8.13
CA VAL A 350 19.78 -4.43 7.42
C VAL A 350 18.27 -4.70 7.34
N LEU A 351 17.49 -4.23 8.32
CA LEU A 351 16.04 -4.46 8.39
C LEU A 351 15.22 -3.22 8.02
N GLY A 352 15.80 -2.02 8.11
CA GLY A 352 15.06 -0.78 7.87
C GLY A 352 13.85 -0.67 8.80
N ASP A 353 12.70 -0.38 8.21
CA ASP A 353 11.41 -0.26 8.91
C ASP A 353 10.65 -1.61 9.05
N GLY A 354 11.25 -2.70 8.58
CA GLY A 354 10.70 -4.06 8.57
C GLY A 354 10.24 -4.58 7.24
N LEU A 355 9.95 -3.70 6.28
CA LEU A 355 9.60 -4.07 4.92
C LEU A 355 10.52 -3.39 3.91
N VAL A 356 10.93 -2.16 4.21
CA VAL A 356 11.70 -1.29 3.32
C VAL A 356 12.97 -0.80 4.02
N LEU A 357 14.10 -1.00 3.34
CA LEU A 357 15.38 -0.49 3.81
C LEU A 357 15.49 1.00 3.54
N THR A 358 16.12 1.74 4.45
CA THR A 358 16.39 3.18 4.32
C THR A 358 17.03 3.57 2.97
N PRO A 359 18.01 2.83 2.40
CA PRO A 359 18.54 3.13 1.06
C PRO A 359 17.49 3.01 -0.05
N SER A 360 16.56 2.04 0.04
CA SER A 360 15.46 1.90 -0.91
C SER A 360 14.44 3.04 -0.75
N GLY A 361 14.08 3.36 0.49
CA GLY A 361 13.14 4.45 0.81
C GLY A 361 13.64 5.86 0.47
N SER A 362 14.96 6.08 0.52
CA SER A 362 15.58 7.35 0.09
C SER A 362 15.97 7.37 -1.39
N GLY A 363 15.70 6.29 -2.14
CA GLY A 363 16.08 6.16 -3.55
C GLY A 363 17.61 6.21 -3.78
N ARG A 364 18.41 5.81 -2.78
CA ARG A 364 19.88 5.86 -2.78
C ARG A 364 20.50 4.47 -2.71
N GLY A 365 20.78 3.88 -3.87
CA GLY A 365 21.44 2.58 -3.99
C GLY A 365 22.86 2.70 -4.51
N ARG A 366 23.60 1.57 -4.47
CA ARG A 366 24.91 1.48 -5.15
C ARG A 366 24.76 1.50 -6.68
N ALA A 367 23.70 0.89 -7.20
CA ALA A 367 23.47 0.74 -8.64
C ALA A 367 22.53 1.79 -9.24
N ARG A 368 21.70 2.45 -8.42
CA ARG A 368 20.67 3.42 -8.86
C ARG A 368 20.51 4.54 -7.84
N ARG A 369 20.31 5.78 -8.31
CA ARG A 369 20.09 6.97 -7.47
C ARG A 369 19.05 7.88 -8.10
N LEU A 370 17.91 8.04 -7.45
CA LEU A 370 16.73 8.71 -8.02
C LEU A 370 16.73 10.24 -7.87
N GLY A 371 17.77 10.85 -7.31
CA GLY A 371 17.87 12.31 -7.22
C GLY A 371 17.10 12.98 -6.07
N PHE A 372 16.57 12.22 -5.10
CA PHE A 372 16.00 12.82 -3.88
C PHE A 372 17.04 13.68 -3.14
N LEU A 373 16.65 14.91 -2.80
CA LEU A 373 17.45 15.82 -1.98
C LEU A 373 17.44 15.37 -0.53
N GLU A 374 18.59 15.45 0.13
CA GLU A 374 18.74 14.97 1.52
C GLU A 374 17.94 15.80 2.51
N GLU A 375 17.87 17.11 2.30
CA GLU A 375 17.05 18.06 3.08
C GLU A 375 15.54 17.80 2.99
N ASN A 376 15.09 17.09 1.95
CA ASN A 376 13.69 16.70 1.78
C ASN A 376 13.38 15.33 2.42
N GLY A 377 14.34 14.77 3.16
CA GLY A 377 14.22 13.50 3.85
C GLY A 377 13.92 13.64 5.34
N LEU A 378 13.01 12.81 5.84
CA LEU A 378 12.82 12.57 7.27
C LEU A 378 13.20 11.13 7.61
N HIS A 379 14.06 10.95 8.61
CA HIS A 379 14.37 9.64 9.17
C HIS A 379 13.76 9.47 10.56
N LEU A 380 13.04 8.37 10.78
CA LEU A 380 12.39 8.04 12.05
C LEU A 380 13.03 6.81 12.71
N PRO A 381 13.88 7.01 13.72
CA PRO A 381 14.41 5.90 14.51
C PRO A 381 13.36 5.40 15.51
N GLY A 382 13.38 4.09 15.78
CA GLY A 382 12.39 3.47 16.67
C GLY A 382 10.98 3.34 16.07
N ALA A 383 10.86 3.50 14.76
CA ALA A 383 9.61 3.42 14.02
C ALA A 383 9.59 2.21 13.09
N ASN A 384 8.40 1.76 12.73
CA ASN A 384 8.18 0.67 11.78
C ASN A 384 7.36 1.13 10.58
N HIS A 385 7.27 0.29 9.55
CA HIS A 385 6.60 0.62 8.30
C HIS A 385 5.19 1.18 8.53
N PHE A 386 4.36 0.47 9.29
CA PHE A 386 2.97 0.89 9.56
C PHE A 386 2.86 2.08 10.50
N THR A 387 3.83 2.32 11.40
CA THR A 387 3.79 3.53 12.24
C THR A 387 3.84 4.81 11.40
N LEU A 388 4.43 4.76 10.20
CA LEU A 388 4.48 5.90 9.27
C LEU A 388 3.09 6.39 8.81
N LEU A 389 2.06 5.55 8.91
CA LEU A 389 0.69 5.90 8.49
C LEU A 389 0.04 6.97 9.37
N ASN A 390 0.48 7.14 10.62
CA ASN A 390 -0.09 8.17 11.50
C ASN A 390 0.91 8.73 12.54
N HIS A 391 2.21 8.75 12.30
CA HIS A 391 3.19 9.24 13.28
C HIS A 391 3.22 10.78 13.44
N GLU A 392 3.32 11.28 14.68
CA GLU A 392 3.36 12.74 14.96
C GLU A 392 4.47 13.48 14.22
N ALA A 393 5.69 12.91 14.19
CA ALA A 393 6.79 13.53 13.46
C ALA A 393 6.58 13.55 11.94
N VAL A 394 5.85 12.57 11.37
CA VAL A 394 5.48 12.61 9.94
C VAL A 394 4.45 13.70 9.72
N TYR A 395 3.47 13.83 10.62
CA TYR A 395 2.50 14.91 10.53
C TYR A 395 3.16 16.29 10.58
N ALA A 396 4.07 16.52 11.53
CA ALA A 396 4.80 17.79 11.63
C ALA A 396 5.57 18.12 10.33
N ALA A 397 6.20 17.11 9.72
CA ALA A 397 6.88 17.26 8.44
C ALA A 397 5.90 17.53 7.28
N LEU A 398 4.80 16.78 7.19
CA LEU A 398 3.73 17.01 6.20
C LEU A 398 3.19 18.43 6.31
N ARG A 399 2.91 18.91 7.53
CA ARG A 399 2.41 20.27 7.76
C ARG A 399 3.41 21.32 7.26
N GLY A 400 4.72 21.16 7.53
CA GLY A 400 5.74 22.07 7.02
C GLY A 400 5.89 22.02 5.50
N TRP A 401 6.09 20.83 4.93
CA TRP A 401 6.27 20.61 3.49
C TRP A 401 5.06 21.06 2.66
N LEU A 402 3.86 20.83 3.17
CA LEU A 402 2.61 21.18 2.48
C LEU A 402 2.14 22.60 2.83
N GLY A 403 2.57 23.17 3.95
CA GLY A 403 2.27 24.56 4.33
C GLY A 403 3.09 25.62 3.59
N GLY A 404 4.14 25.21 2.87
CA GLY A 404 5.03 26.14 2.15
C GLY A 404 6.10 26.77 3.05
N GLU A 405 6.34 26.22 4.24
CA GLU A 405 7.50 26.59 5.05
C GLU A 405 8.78 25.97 4.47
N PRO A 406 9.88 26.72 4.30
CA PRO A 406 11.14 26.16 3.80
C PRO A 406 11.66 25.06 4.72
N ALA A 407 12.11 23.94 4.13
CA ALA A 407 12.61 22.75 4.85
C ALA A 407 13.69 23.05 5.91
N ALA A 408 14.44 24.14 5.77
CA ALA A 408 15.45 24.61 6.72
C ALA A 408 14.91 24.91 8.13
N ALA A 409 13.63 25.29 8.27
CA ALA A 409 13.02 25.58 9.57
C ALA A 409 12.74 24.31 10.41
N LEU A 410 12.57 23.16 9.76
CA LEU A 410 12.24 21.88 10.42
C LEU A 410 13.46 21.19 11.06
N GLY A 411 14.68 21.58 10.67
CA GLY A 411 15.95 21.02 11.18
C GLY A 411 16.49 21.69 12.46
N ALA A 412 16.06 22.91 12.76
CA ALA A 412 16.63 23.72 13.86
C ALA A 412 16.06 23.38 15.26
N GLY A 413 14.98 22.58 15.34
CA GLY A 413 14.28 22.30 16.60
C GLY A 413 14.70 21.02 17.35
N ARG A 414 15.75 20.30 16.92
CA ARG A 414 16.13 18.99 17.49
C ARG A 414 17.61 18.84 17.86
N ALA A 415 18.22 19.92 18.34
CA ALA A 415 19.44 19.84 19.14
C ALA A 415 19.16 20.53 20.49
N GLY A 416 18.61 19.77 21.43
CA GLY A 416 18.33 20.16 22.80
C GLY A 416 18.16 18.92 23.66
#